data_AF-A0A8N1S3B4-F1
#
_entry.id   AF-A0A8N1S3B4-F1
#
_cell.length_a   1.000
_cell.length_b   1.000
_cell.length_c   1.000
_cell.angle_alpha   90.00
_cell.angle_beta   90.00
_cell.angle_gamma   90.00
#
_symmetry.space_group_name_H-M   'P 1'
#
loop_
_entity.id
_entity.type
_entity.pdbx_description
1 polymer ?
#
loop_
_entity_poly.entity_id
_entity_poly.type
_entity_poly.pdbx_seq_one_letter_code
_entity_poly.pdbx_strand_id
1 'polypeptide(L)'
;MSPLYREKCKVMYTDTDSLVYHIECNDVYEMIKRDITRFDTSNYPPDNAYGMPLVNKKVPGLMKDENNDAIITEFVGLRAKIYAVRMDGRKDIKKAKGVKNNVVTRTITFDDYTRCLNEEIEMTRRQSCKIQATPSIYGVRVENRSESVR
;
A
#
# COMPACT_ATOMS: atom_id res chain seq x y z
N MET A 1 -16.39 4.26 -15.22
CA MET A 1 -16.77 4.86 -13.92
C MET A 1 -17.97 5.76 -14.18
N SER A 2 -19.03 5.63 -13.40
CA SER A 2 -20.24 6.44 -13.59
C SER A 2 -19.95 7.92 -13.29
N PRO A 3 -20.73 8.86 -13.85
CA PRO A 3 -20.54 10.30 -13.67
C PRO A 3 -20.62 10.79 -12.20
N LEU A 4 -21.13 9.96 -11.28
CA LEU A 4 -21.26 10.30 -9.86
C LEU A 4 -19.93 10.53 -9.13
N TYR A 5 -18.82 10.03 -9.69
CA TYR A 5 -17.54 9.92 -8.97
C TYR A 5 -16.50 10.96 -9.35
N ARG A 6 -16.81 11.84 -10.32
CA ARG A 6 -15.77 12.63 -10.99
C ARG A 6 -15.10 13.68 -10.09
N GLU A 7 -15.80 14.15 -9.05
CA GLU A 7 -15.27 15.18 -8.15
C GLU A 7 -14.86 14.65 -6.77
N LYS A 8 -15.33 13.45 -6.37
CA LYS A 8 -15.13 12.91 -5.00
C LYS A 8 -14.15 11.74 -4.92
N CYS A 9 -13.57 11.34 -6.05
CA CYS A 9 -12.61 10.24 -6.11
C CYS A 9 -11.31 10.73 -6.77
N LYS A 10 -10.21 10.69 -6.03
CA LYS A 10 -8.87 11.06 -6.52
C LYS A 10 -7.93 9.86 -6.42
N VAL A 11 -7.30 9.52 -7.54
CA VAL A 11 -6.23 8.51 -7.56
C VAL A 11 -5.01 9.12 -6.87
N MET A 12 -4.55 8.49 -5.80
CA MET A 12 -3.36 8.93 -5.05
C MET A 12 -2.10 8.17 -5.49
N TYR A 13 -2.24 6.91 -5.90
CA TYR A 13 -1.12 6.09 -6.32
C TYR A 13 -1.56 4.94 -7.23
N THR A 14 -0.69 4.54 -8.14
CA THR A 14 -0.90 3.41 -9.06
C THR A 14 0.34 2.53 -9.14
N ASP A 15 0.18 1.21 -9.00
CA ASP A 15 1.18 0.20 -9.38
C ASP A 15 0.59 -0.72 -10.46
N THR A 16 1.31 -1.80 -10.76
CA THR A 16 1.05 -2.76 -11.83
C THR A 16 -0.35 -3.38 -11.73
N ASP A 17 -0.80 -3.67 -10.51
CA ASP A 17 -2.04 -4.39 -10.20
C ASP A 17 -2.82 -3.79 -9.00
N SER A 18 -2.39 -2.65 -8.47
CA SER A 18 -3.00 -2.00 -7.30
C SER A 18 -3.15 -0.50 -7.49
N LEU A 19 -4.21 0.05 -6.89
CA LEU A 19 -4.57 1.46 -6.97
C LEU A 19 -4.92 1.94 -5.56
N VAL A 20 -4.43 3.12 -5.19
CA VAL A 20 -4.83 3.80 -3.95
C VAL A 20 -5.72 4.97 -4.34
N TYR A 21 -6.97 4.94 -3.86
CA TYR A 21 -7.95 5.99 -4.08
C TYR A 21 -8.21 6.75 -2.78
N HIS A 22 -8.29 8.06 -2.89
CA HIS A 22 -8.94 8.91 -1.90
C HIS A 22 -10.39 9.11 -2.31
N ILE A 23 -11.31 8.67 -1.47
CA ILE A 23 -12.74 8.70 -1.74
C ILE A 23 -13.39 9.51 -0.63
N GLU A 24 -14.03 10.63 -0.99
CA GLU A 24 -14.82 11.43 -0.07
C GLU A 24 -16.27 10.95 -0.10
N CYS A 25 -16.65 10.10 0.83
CA CYS A 25 -18.03 9.64 0.99
C CYS A 25 -18.36 9.29 2.44
N ASN A 26 -19.65 9.28 2.77
CA ASN A 26 -20.14 8.91 4.10
C ASN A 26 -19.90 7.43 4.42
N ASP A 27 -20.12 6.54 3.44
CA ASP A 27 -19.89 5.10 3.59
C ASP A 27 -19.44 4.49 2.24
N VAL A 28 -18.18 4.06 2.18
CA VAL A 28 -17.59 3.39 1.00
C VAL A 28 -18.17 1.99 0.81
N TYR A 29 -18.53 1.32 1.91
CA TYR A 29 -18.95 -0.06 1.90
C TYR A 29 -20.38 -0.22 1.38
N GLU A 30 -21.28 0.71 1.68
CA GLU A 30 -22.60 0.74 1.03
C GLU A 30 -22.49 0.86 -0.49
N MET A 31 -21.54 1.63 -0.98
CA MET A 31 -21.30 1.78 -2.41
C MET A 31 -20.79 0.48 -3.04
N ILE A 32 -19.85 -0.21 -2.38
CA ILE A 32 -19.36 -1.52 -2.84
C ILE A 32 -20.52 -2.53 -2.90
N LYS A 33 -21.44 -2.51 -1.93
CA LYS A 33 -22.64 -3.37 -1.95
C LYS A 33 -23.57 -3.09 -3.13
N ARG A 34 -23.74 -1.82 -3.53
CA ARG A 34 -24.55 -1.44 -4.70
C ARG A 34 -23.96 -1.97 -6.01
N ASP A 35 -22.65 -1.93 -6.15
CA ASP A 35 -21.90 -2.35 -7.34
C ASP A 35 -21.19 -3.70 -7.14
N ILE A 36 -21.77 -4.60 -6.36
CA ILE A 36 -21.16 -5.87 -5.96
C ILE A 36 -20.65 -6.74 -7.11
N THR A 37 -21.27 -6.63 -8.29
CA THR A 37 -20.88 -7.38 -9.50
C THR A 37 -19.49 -6.99 -10.02
N ARG A 38 -18.95 -5.86 -9.56
CA ARG A 38 -17.64 -5.32 -9.98
C ARG A 38 -16.54 -5.58 -8.94
N PHE A 39 -16.90 -6.12 -7.77
CA PHE A 39 -15.99 -6.34 -6.66
C PHE A 39 -15.93 -7.81 -6.23
N ASP A 40 -14.72 -8.27 -5.88
CA ASP A 40 -14.49 -9.53 -5.16
C ASP A 40 -14.46 -9.22 -3.66
N THR A 41 -15.51 -9.66 -2.96
CA THR A 41 -15.69 -9.51 -1.52
C THR A 41 -15.52 -10.83 -0.77
N SER A 42 -15.00 -11.86 -1.43
CA SER A 42 -14.81 -13.18 -0.83
C SER A 42 -13.72 -13.24 0.25
N ASN A 43 -12.89 -12.20 0.35
CA ASN A 43 -11.78 -12.10 1.31
C ASN A 43 -12.18 -11.46 2.65
N TYR A 44 -13.42 -10.96 2.76
CA TYR A 44 -13.93 -10.40 4.01
C TYR A 44 -14.18 -11.52 5.04
N PRO A 45 -14.10 -11.23 6.34
CA PRO A 45 -14.54 -12.17 7.36
C PRO A 45 -16.06 -12.37 7.28
N PRO A 46 -16.58 -13.57 7.62
CA PRO A 46 -18.02 -13.84 7.62
C PRO A 46 -18.79 -12.98 8.63
N ASP A 47 -18.13 -12.53 9.69
CA ASP A 47 -18.65 -11.61 10.71
C ASP A 47 -17.97 -10.24 10.57
N ASN A 48 -18.02 -9.66 9.37
CA ASN A 48 -17.47 -8.32 9.14
C ASN A 48 -18.46 -7.24 9.62
N ALA A 49 -17.93 -6.17 10.20
CA ALA A 49 -18.73 -5.06 10.76
C ALA A 49 -19.62 -4.37 9.72
N TYR A 50 -19.28 -4.49 8.44
CA TYR A 50 -19.98 -3.84 7.34
C TYR A 50 -21.05 -4.71 6.71
N GLY A 51 -21.28 -5.95 7.15
CA GLY A 51 -22.27 -6.86 6.56
C GLY A 51 -22.04 -7.12 5.06
N MET A 52 -20.78 -7.26 4.66
CA MET A 52 -20.38 -7.57 3.29
C MET A 52 -20.73 -9.02 2.92
N PRO A 53 -21.47 -9.24 1.83
CA PRO A 53 -21.70 -10.57 1.29
C PRO A 53 -20.40 -11.15 0.73
N LEU A 54 -20.17 -12.45 0.93
CA LEU A 54 -18.96 -13.17 0.50
C LEU A 54 -19.15 -13.74 -0.91
N VAL A 55 -18.86 -12.96 -1.95
CA VAL A 55 -19.10 -13.35 -3.35
C VAL A 55 -17.88 -13.14 -4.24
N ASN A 56 -17.93 -13.72 -5.44
CA ASN A 56 -17.02 -13.46 -6.56
C ASN A 56 -15.54 -13.87 -6.38
N LYS A 57 -15.28 -14.91 -5.58
CA LYS A 57 -13.94 -15.43 -5.31
C LYS A 57 -13.13 -15.74 -6.56
N LYS A 58 -12.00 -15.04 -6.74
CA LYS A 58 -11.01 -15.28 -7.82
C LYS A 58 -11.59 -15.12 -9.24
N VAL A 59 -12.63 -14.32 -9.41
CA VAL A 59 -13.15 -13.99 -10.74
C VAL A 59 -12.23 -12.94 -11.38
N PRO A 60 -11.68 -13.19 -12.58
CA PRO A 60 -10.77 -12.24 -13.24
C PRO A 60 -11.50 -10.95 -13.63
N GLY A 61 -10.79 -9.82 -13.51
CA GLY A 61 -11.32 -8.49 -13.87
C GLY A 61 -12.13 -7.79 -12.78
N LEU A 62 -12.32 -8.42 -11.62
CA LEU A 62 -12.95 -7.79 -10.46
C LEU A 62 -11.93 -7.11 -9.55
N MET A 63 -12.35 -5.99 -8.97
CA MET A 63 -11.56 -5.25 -7.99
C MET A 63 -11.76 -5.87 -6.61
N LYS A 64 -10.71 -6.03 -5.82
CA LYS A 64 -10.78 -6.50 -4.44
C LYS A 64 -10.32 -5.40 -3.50
N ASP A 65 -10.88 -5.37 -2.30
CA ASP A 65 -10.29 -4.62 -1.19
C ASP A 65 -9.12 -5.43 -0.63
N GLU A 66 -7.91 -4.86 -0.67
CA GLU A 66 -6.70 -5.51 -0.14
C GLU A 66 -6.58 -5.37 1.38
N ASN A 67 -7.30 -4.42 1.98
CA ASN A 67 -7.10 -4.05 3.37
C ASN A 67 -8.06 -4.77 4.32
N ASN A 68 -8.96 -5.62 3.82
CA ASN A 68 -9.83 -6.49 4.62
C ASN A 68 -10.39 -5.77 5.85
N ASP A 69 -11.23 -4.75 5.64
CA ASP A 69 -11.87 -3.91 6.68
C ASP A 69 -10.99 -2.83 7.35
N ALA A 70 -9.68 -2.80 7.09
CA ALA A 70 -8.82 -1.77 7.69
C ALA A 70 -8.89 -0.46 6.91
N ILE A 71 -9.35 0.60 7.57
CA ILE A 71 -9.43 1.94 7.00
C ILE A 71 -8.02 2.52 6.91
N ILE A 72 -7.62 2.98 5.72
CA ILE A 72 -6.40 3.76 5.53
C ILE A 72 -6.65 5.15 6.12
N THR A 73 -5.84 5.54 7.11
CA THR A 73 -5.91 6.88 7.70
C THR A 73 -4.95 7.84 7.02
N GLU A 74 -3.75 7.37 6.67
CA GLU A 74 -2.72 8.19 6.05
C GLU A 74 -1.96 7.40 4.99
N PHE A 75 -1.59 8.09 3.91
CA PHE A 75 -0.81 7.55 2.80
C PHE A 75 0.33 8.49 2.46
N VAL A 76 1.55 7.94 2.35
CA VAL A 76 2.75 8.67 1.97
C VAL A 76 3.43 7.95 0.82
N GLY A 77 3.46 8.56 -0.36
CA GLY A 77 4.18 8.06 -1.53
C GLY A 77 5.40 8.93 -1.82
N LEU A 78 6.60 8.35 -1.82
CA LEU A 78 7.84 9.07 -2.17
C LEU A 78 8.24 8.82 -3.63
N ARG A 79 8.12 7.56 -4.07
CA ARG A 79 8.49 7.12 -5.42
C ARG A 79 7.73 5.86 -5.79
N ALA A 80 7.78 5.48 -7.07
CA ALA A 80 7.34 4.17 -7.53
C ALA A 80 7.93 3.04 -6.67
N LYS A 81 7.05 2.25 -6.05
CA LYS A 81 7.35 1.13 -5.14
C LYS A 81 8.07 1.54 -3.84
N ILE A 82 8.01 2.82 -3.47
CA ILE A 82 8.47 3.37 -2.19
C ILE A 82 7.34 4.20 -1.58
N TYR A 83 6.59 3.60 -0.66
CA TYR A 83 5.43 4.21 -0.03
C TYR A 83 5.16 3.60 1.36
N ALA A 84 4.42 4.33 2.18
CA ALA A 84 3.92 3.87 3.46
C ALA A 84 2.42 4.15 3.59
N VAL A 85 1.72 3.23 4.23
CA VAL A 85 0.28 3.28 4.50
C VAL A 85 0.06 3.06 5.98
N ARG A 86 -0.60 4.02 6.64
CA ARG A 86 -1.06 3.87 8.02
C ARG A 86 -2.53 3.44 7.99
N MET A 87 -2.85 2.46 8.82
CA MET A 87 -4.17 1.85 8.88
C MET A 87 -4.67 1.89 10.31
N ASP A 88 -5.99 2.09 10.47
CA ASP A 88 -6.60 2.01 11.78
C ASP A 88 -6.68 0.55 12.26
N GLY A 89 -6.33 0.31 13.52
CA GLY A 89 -6.33 -1.03 14.13
C GLY A 89 -5.36 -2.06 13.53
N ARG A 90 -4.48 -1.68 12.58
CA ARG A 90 -3.50 -2.57 11.95
C ARG A 90 -2.10 -1.99 11.88
N LYS A 91 -1.13 -2.88 11.63
CA LYS A 91 0.27 -2.50 11.46
C LYS A 91 0.48 -1.77 10.13
N ASP A 92 1.24 -0.68 10.19
CA ASP A 92 1.65 0.10 9.03
C ASP A 92 2.26 -0.77 7.92
N ILE A 93 1.81 -0.56 6.68
CA ILE A 93 2.42 -1.16 5.50
C ILE A 93 3.51 -0.22 5.02
N LYS A 94 4.73 -0.75 4.90
CA LYS A 94 5.89 0.01 4.41
C LYS A 94 6.52 -0.75 3.25
N LYS A 95 6.66 -0.07 2.11
CA LYS A 95 7.34 -0.58 0.93
C LYS A 95 8.49 0.36 0.60
N ALA A 96 9.67 -0.23 0.43
CA ALA A 96 10.86 0.48 -0.03
C ALA A 96 11.61 -0.43 -0.99
N LYS A 97 11.42 -0.21 -2.30
CA LYS A 97 12.10 -0.98 -3.34
C LYS A 97 13.63 -0.96 -3.13
N GLY A 98 14.24 -2.14 -3.23
CA GLY A 98 15.67 -2.33 -3.04
C GLY A 98 16.10 -2.47 -1.58
N VAL A 99 15.27 -2.11 -0.60
CA VAL A 99 15.57 -2.30 0.83
C VAL A 99 15.04 -3.66 1.27
N LYS A 100 15.82 -4.40 2.07
CA LYS A 100 15.35 -5.69 2.62
C LYS A 100 14.17 -5.47 3.55
N ASN A 101 13.13 -6.29 3.42
CA ASN A 101 11.92 -6.21 4.25
C ASN A 101 12.21 -6.22 5.77
N ASN A 102 13.21 -6.99 6.23
CA ASN A 102 13.60 -7.01 7.64
C ASN A 102 14.11 -5.65 8.13
N VAL A 103 14.87 -4.93 7.29
CA VAL A 103 15.37 -3.58 7.58
C VAL A 103 14.19 -2.61 7.63
N VAL A 104 13.31 -2.65 6.61
CA VAL A 104 12.10 -1.81 6.56
C VAL A 104 11.22 -2.02 7.79
N THR A 105 11.06 -3.27 8.23
CA THR A 105 10.15 -3.62 9.33
C THR A 105 10.71 -3.17 10.68
N ARG A 106 12.03 -3.29 10.89
CA ARG A 106 12.68 -3.05 12.18
C ARG A 106 13.20 -1.64 12.40
N THR A 107 13.59 -0.94 11.32
CA THR A 107 14.37 0.31 11.44
C THR A 107 13.71 1.52 10.81
N ILE A 108 12.81 1.33 9.86
CA ILE A 108 12.12 2.43 9.17
C ILE A 108 10.71 2.52 9.76
N THR A 109 10.32 3.69 10.21
CA THR A 109 9.00 4.01 10.75
C THR A 109 8.15 4.71 9.69
N PHE A 110 6.84 4.83 9.92
CA PHE A 110 5.99 5.64 9.03
C PHE A 110 6.40 7.11 9.04
N ASP A 111 6.78 7.64 10.22
CA ASP A 111 7.21 9.02 10.40
C ASP A 111 8.46 9.36 9.56
N ASP A 112 9.38 8.40 9.38
CA ASP A 112 10.52 8.57 8.49
C ASP A 112 10.08 8.91 7.04
N TYR A 113 9.01 8.30 6.53
CA TYR A 113 8.48 8.63 5.20
C TYR A 113 7.83 10.02 5.18
N THR A 114 7.05 10.36 6.20
CA THR A 114 6.42 11.68 6.33
C THR A 114 7.48 12.79 6.38
N ARG A 115 8.55 12.58 7.13
CA ARG A 115 9.69 13.50 7.20
C ARG A 115 10.43 13.62 5.87
N CYS A 116 10.68 12.51 5.17
CA CYS A 116 11.27 12.56 3.83
C CYS A 116 10.40 13.37 2.85
N LEU A 117 9.07 13.28 2.96
CA LEU A 117 8.15 14.00 2.10
C LEU A 117 8.11 15.51 2.44
N ASN A 118 8.03 15.86 3.73
CA ASN A 118 7.83 17.24 4.18
C ASN A 118 9.11 18.06 4.31
N GLU A 119 10.21 17.44 4.77
CA GLU A 119 11.48 18.11 5.05
C GLU A 119 12.47 18.01 3.86
N GLU A 120 12.09 17.31 2.78
CA GLU A 120 12.94 17.02 1.61
C GLU A 120 14.30 16.40 1.99
N ILE A 121 14.33 15.65 3.10
CA ILE A 121 15.55 15.05 3.62
C ILE A 121 15.84 13.73 2.91
N GLU A 122 17.08 13.59 2.44
CA GLU A 122 17.61 12.29 2.01
C GLU A 122 17.86 11.39 3.21
N MET A 123 17.03 10.35 3.36
CA MET A 123 17.34 9.25 4.27
C MET A 123 18.12 8.16 3.55
N THR A 124 19.25 7.80 4.16
CA THR A 124 20.12 6.77 3.63
C THR A 124 20.28 5.65 4.67
N ARG A 125 20.03 4.41 4.26
CA ARG A 125 20.14 3.25 5.15
C ARG A 125 21.12 2.22 4.59
N ARG A 126 22.06 1.84 5.45
CA ARG A 126 23.03 0.78 5.18
C ARG A 126 22.41 -0.58 5.43
N GLN A 127 22.60 -1.48 4.48
CA GLN A 127 22.24 -2.88 4.62
C GLN A 127 23.33 -3.78 4.03
N SER A 128 23.52 -4.94 4.64
CA SER A 128 24.37 -5.98 4.07
C SER A 128 23.53 -6.86 3.15
N CYS A 129 23.92 -6.99 1.89
CA CYS A 129 23.43 -8.03 1.00
C CYS A 129 24.51 -9.11 0.83
N LYS A 130 24.07 -10.35 0.59
CA LYS A 130 24.97 -11.44 0.22
C LYS A 130 24.77 -11.65 -1.27
N ILE A 131 25.86 -11.57 -2.03
CA ILE A 131 25.85 -11.89 -3.46
C ILE A 131 26.59 -13.21 -3.59
N GLN A 132 25.95 -14.19 -4.21
CA GLN A 132 26.57 -15.48 -4.52
C GLN A 132 26.97 -15.45 -5.99
N ALA A 133 28.27 -15.48 -6.25
CA ALA A 133 28.83 -15.69 -7.57
C ALA A 133 29.67 -16.96 -7.47
N THR A 134 29.19 -18.06 -8.03
CA THR A 134 29.80 -19.38 -7.89
C THR A 134 31.31 -19.34 -8.22
N PRO A 135 32.19 -19.89 -7.35
CA PRO A 135 31.89 -20.68 -6.15
C PRO A 135 31.92 -19.89 -4.82
N SER A 136 31.94 -18.55 -4.82
CA SER A 136 32.20 -17.74 -3.63
C SER A 136 31.01 -16.87 -3.21
N ILE A 137 30.81 -16.76 -1.88
CA ILE A 137 29.81 -15.87 -1.28
C ILE A 137 30.50 -14.58 -0.87
N TYR A 138 30.02 -13.45 -1.38
CA TYR A 138 30.52 -12.12 -1.05
C TYR A 138 29.49 -11.37 -0.20
N GLY A 139 29.95 -10.76 0.89
CA GLY A 139 29.16 -9.80 1.64
C GLY A 139 29.36 -8.40 1.04
N VAL A 140 28.30 -7.84 0.44
CA VAL A 140 28.34 -6.48 -0.14
C VAL A 140 27.52 -5.55 0.74
N ARG A 141 28.07 -4.38 1.03
CA ARG A 141 27.35 -3.30 1.72
C ARG A 141 26.68 -2.45 0.66
N VAL A 142 25.35 -2.37 0.71
CA VAL A 142 24.55 -1.54 -0.19
C VAL A 142 23.95 -0.41 0.62
N GLU A 143 24.05 0.78 0.07
CA GLU A 143 23.51 1.99 0.63
C GLU A 143 22.33 2.43 -0.22
N ASN A 144 21.14 2.43 0.38
CA ASN A 144 19.91 2.75 -0.32
C ASN A 144 19.51 4.19 -0.01
N ARG A 145 19.35 5.00 -1.06
CA ARG A 145 18.82 6.36 -1.02
C ARG A 145 17.33 6.37 -1.28
N SER A 146 16.59 7.13 -0.47
CA SER A 146 15.22 7.56 -0.76
C SER A 146 15.21 9.07 -0.96
N GLU A 147 14.91 9.49 -2.18
CA GLU A 147 14.67 10.89 -2.56
C GLU A 147 13.16 11.08 -2.82
N SER A 148 12.62 12.22 -2.40
CA SER A 148 11.24 12.62 -2.71
C SER A 148 11.18 13.07 -4.18
N VAL A 149 10.31 12.47 -4.99
CA VAL A 149 10.13 12.86 -6.40
C VAL A 149 8.83 13.66 -6.51
N ARG A 150 8.94 14.95 -6.88
CA ARG A 150 7.80 15.81 -7.23
C ARG A 150 7.25 15.48 -8.62
#